data_AF-A0A133YJY2-F1
#
_entry.id   AF-A0A133YJY2-F1
#
_cell.length_a   1.000
_cell.length_b   1.000
_cell.length_c   1.000
_cell.angle_alpha   90.00
_cell.angle_beta   90.00
_cell.angle_gamma   90.00
#
_symmetry.space_group_name_H-M   'P 1'
#
loop_
_entity.id
_entity.type
_entity.pdbx_description
1 polymer ?
#
loop_
_entity_poly.entity_id
_entity_poly.type
_entity_poly.pdbx_seq_one_letter_code
_entity_poly.pdbx_strand_id
1 'polypeptide(L)' 'MENLSQKRRAEMLEYLNHLKEIHTDDESRIVLEKIKTALT' A
#
# COMPACT_ATOMS: atom_id res chain seq x y z
N MET A 1 21.87 -7.72 3.13
CA MET A 1 20.76 -8.67 3.34
C MET A 1 19.51 -7.86 3.59
N GLU A 2 18.54 -7.94 2.70
CA GLU A 2 17.26 -7.26 2.90
C GLU A 2 16.48 -8.01 3.99
N ASN A 3 16.00 -7.30 5.01
CA ASN A 3 15.26 -7.93 6.09
C ASN A 3 13.91 -8.42 5.51
N LEU A 4 13.48 -9.64 5.86
CA LEU A 4 12.19 -10.20 5.46
C LEU A 4 10.99 -9.27 5.77
N SER A 5 11.10 -8.44 6.82
CA SER A 5 10.15 -7.37 7.16
C SER A 5 10.17 -6.19 6.18
N GLN A 6 11.33 -5.85 5.61
CA GLN A 6 11.44 -4.81 4.57
C GLN A 6 10.86 -5.31 3.25
N LYS A 7 11.17 -6.55 2.86
CA LYS A 7 10.62 -7.16 1.65
C LYS A 7 9.09 -7.26 1.68
N ARG A 8 8.51 -7.73 2.79
CA ARG A 8 7.05 -7.79 2.95
C ARG A 8 6.37 -6.42 2.98
N ARG A 9 7.06 -5.39 3.48
CA ARG A 9 6.57 -4.00 3.39
C ARG A 9 6.55 -3.49 1.96
N ALA A 10 7.60 -3.77 1.18
CA ALA A 10 7.64 -3.40 -0.24
C ALA A 10 6.50 -4.08 -1.04
N GLU A 11 6.30 -5.38 -0.85
CA GLU A 11 5.20 -6.13 -1.49
C GLU A 11 3.81 -5.56 -1.12
N MET A 12 3.61 -5.17 0.15
CA MET A 12 2.36 -4.56 0.60
C MET A 12 2.14 -3.17 0.01
N LEU A 13 3.19 -2.35 -0.10
CA LEU A 13 3.11 -1.03 -0.73
C LEU A 13 2.78 -1.14 -2.22
N GLU A 14 3.35 -2.13 -2.91
CA GLU A 14 3.06 -2.42 -4.31
C GLU A 14 1.60 -2.86 -4.50
N TYR A 15 1.10 -3.74 -3.63
CA TYR A 15 -0.30 -4.16 -3.64
C TYR A 15 -1.28 -3.00 -3.40
N LEU A 16 -0.96 -2.10 -2.46
CA LEU A 16 -1.78 -0.91 -2.20
C LEU A 16 -1.79 0.07 -3.38
N ASN A 17 -0.67 0.22 -4.10
CA ASN A 17 -0.63 1.03 -5.31
C ASN A 17 -1.51 0.42 -6.40
N HIS A 18 -1.46 -0.91 -6.60
CA HIS A 18 -2.31 -1.58 -7.58
C HIS A 18 -3.80 -1.45 -7.23
N LEU A 19 -4.16 -1.57 -5.95
CA LEU A 19 -5.53 -1.32 -5.50
C LEU A 19 -5.99 0.11 -5.81
N LYS A 20 -5.12 1.11 -5.62
CA LYS A 20 -5.46 2.51 -5.97
C LYS A 20 -5.69 2.75 -7.47
N GLU A 21 -5.13 1.91 -8.34
CA GLU A 21 -5.36 2.00 -9.79
C GLU A 21 -6.74 1.45 -10.17
N ILE A 22 -7.22 0.44 -9.45
CA ILE A 22 -8.50 -0.23 -9.71
C ILE A 22 -9.66 0.48 -9.00
N HIS A 23 -9.40 1.07 -7.83
CA HIS A 23 -10.38 1.81 -7.05
C HIS A 23 -10.44 3.28 -7.49
N THR A 24 -11.51 3.65 -8.19
CA THR A 24 -11.78 5.02 -8.65
C THR A 24 -12.59 5.85 -7.65
N ASP A 25 -13.12 5.23 -6.60
CA ASP A 25 -13.90 5.90 -5.57
C ASP A 25 -13.00 6.63 -4.56
N ASP A 26 -13.38 7.85 -4.22
CA ASP A 26 -12.59 8.74 -3.35
C ASP A 26 -12.42 8.16 -1.93
N GLU A 27 -13.42 7.43 -1.42
CA GLU A 27 -13.36 6.78 -0.10
C GLU A 27 -12.29 5.68 -0.04
N SER A 28 -12.26 4.76 -1.02
CA SER A 28 -11.22 3.73 -1.09
C SER A 28 -9.84 4.33 -1.28
N ARG A 29 -9.69 5.40 -2.08
CA ARG A 29 -8.40 6.08 -2.25
C ARG A 29 -7.89 6.69 -0.94
N ILE A 30 -8.78 7.28 -0.14
CA ILE A 30 -8.45 7.82 1.19
C ILE A 30 -8.05 6.71 2.16
N VAL A 31 -8.79 5.60 2.19
CA VAL A 31 -8.49 4.45 3.06
C VAL A 31 -7.15 3.81 2.68
N LEU A 32 -6.92 3.57 1.39
CA LEU A 32 -5.68 3.00 0.88
C LEU A 32 -4.48 3.91 1.18
N GLU A 33 -4.65 5.23 1.16
CA GLU A 33 -3.55 6.13 1.52
C GLU A 33 -3.22 6.12 3.01
N LYS A 34 -4.23 6.05 3.88
CA LYS A 34 -4.01 5.90 5.33
C LYS A 34 -3.23 4.62 5.65
N ILE A 35 -3.53 3.51 4.96
CA ILE A 35 -2.82 2.24 5.13
C ILE A 35 -1.37 2.36 4.65
N LYS A 36 -1.14 3.01 3.50
CA LYS A 36 0.22 3.25 2.97
C LYS A 36 1.07 4.08 3.93
N THR A 37 0.51 5.15 4.49
CA THR A 37 1.20 6.00 5.48
C THR A 37 1.54 5.23 6.74
N ALA A 38 0.67 4.33 7.23
CA ALA A 38 0.96 3.52 8.41
C ALA A 38 2.08 2.47 8.19
N LEU A 39 2.37 2.11 6.94
CA LEU A 39 3.40 1.15 6.56
C LEU A 39 4.79 1.77 6.31
N THR A 40 4.85 3.10 6.17
CA THR A 40 6.06 3.89 5.88
C THR A 40 6.61 4.52 7.15
#